data_AF-A0A4Q2AGS0-F1
#
_entry.id   AF-A0A4Q2AGS0-F1
#
_cell.length_a   1.000
_cell.length_b   1.000
_cell.length_c   1.000
_cell.angle_alpha   90.00
_cell.angle_beta   90.00
_cell.angle_gamma   90.00
#
_symmetry.space_group_name_H-M   'P 1'
#
loop_
_entity.id
_entity.type
_entity.pdbx_description
1 polymer ?
#
loop_
_entity_poly.entity_id
_entity_poly.type
_entity_poly.pdbx_seq_one_letter_code
_entity_poly.pdbx_strand_id
1 'polypeptide(L)'
;MDTKRSRPGLVAALLWAALYLATGYISHQFNGPVRLTGYIWLPAGVTVGAFMLRPPREWLTLAGAFLVAQLALTGIEHGSLVNAVLFTVDEVGAAALAVWLVQRVRFSLEGLYFLRSVILAGLIAGVVGAIGGAAWYTVVKGAPFFDVWSVWAASDFVGVLLVTPVLASWSRFRAHRSGDHERFDLMLGVVAFVMLAIAALVIFDGDTSQKFGTGAGFALTYIPLFLTVAVTLLLGGRAGSSSVLVLALIVIEQTAQGDGPFASFHEHYGSALLEAQLYLAVASLLVLTVSTLKTTRERVHEHAAVLQNNMELALASAGQIAYVLDPDSGRIEWSGDVERVFGVGVDAAQIASVPLVLERVQPGDRDALNDYWNAEIAGEDRASLSLRIVQRDGGTQTITDHGAPLLDSNVDVTVVAGVWQIERVWPADE
;
A
#
# COMPACT_ATOMS: atom_id res chain seq x y z
N MET A 1 4.56 32.87 -34.63
CA MET A 1 4.19 33.12 -33.22
C MET A 1 4.34 31.81 -32.47
N ASP A 2 5.54 31.57 -31.96
CA ASP A 2 5.86 30.37 -31.18
C ASP A 2 5.28 30.51 -29.78
N THR A 3 4.19 29.79 -29.51
CA THR A 3 3.69 29.62 -28.15
C THR A 3 4.69 28.77 -27.38
N LYS A 4 5.49 29.44 -26.54
CA LYS A 4 6.32 28.85 -25.48
C LYS A 4 5.51 27.77 -24.75
N ARG A 5 5.84 26.50 -25.01
CA ARG A 5 5.53 25.40 -24.08
C ARG A 5 6.25 25.70 -22.76
N SER A 6 5.54 26.31 -21.81
CA SER A 6 6.01 26.40 -20.44
C SER A 6 6.32 24.99 -19.95
N ARG A 7 7.60 24.78 -19.58
CA ARG A 7 8.18 23.49 -19.17
C ARG A 7 7.42 22.93 -17.96
N PRO A 8 6.70 21.80 -18.07
CA PRO A 8 5.99 21.20 -16.92
C PRO A 8 6.91 20.90 -15.73
N GLY A 9 8.23 20.78 -15.94
CA GLY A 9 9.22 20.58 -14.87
C GLY A 9 9.49 21.79 -13.98
N LEU A 10 9.37 23.04 -14.47
CA LEU A 10 9.71 24.22 -13.65
C LEU A 10 8.59 24.58 -12.67
N VAL A 11 7.33 24.46 -13.09
CA VAL A 11 6.16 24.62 -12.21
C VAL A 11 6.18 23.56 -11.11
N ALA A 12 6.47 22.30 -11.46
CA ALA A 12 6.60 21.24 -10.47
C ALA A 12 7.73 21.52 -9.45
N ALA A 13 8.90 21.97 -9.91
CA ALA A 13 10.00 22.33 -9.01
C ALA A 13 9.65 23.49 -8.06
N LEU A 14 8.91 24.50 -8.54
CA LEU A 14 8.43 25.60 -7.69
C LEU A 14 7.42 25.13 -6.63
N LEU A 15 6.52 24.20 -6.98
CA LEU A 15 5.59 23.62 -6.01
C LEU A 15 6.33 22.82 -4.93
N TRP A 16 7.37 22.06 -5.30
CA TRP A 16 8.23 21.37 -4.34
C TRP A 16 8.98 22.33 -3.43
N ALA A 17 9.52 23.43 -3.98
CA ALA A 17 10.16 24.48 -3.20
C ALA A 17 9.19 25.18 -2.24
N ALA A 18 7.97 25.49 -2.69
CA ALA A 18 6.93 26.09 -1.85
C ALA A 18 6.53 25.15 -0.71
N LEU A 19 6.37 23.85 -1.00
CA LEU A 19 6.07 22.85 0.02
C LEU A 19 7.21 22.74 1.03
N TYR A 20 8.46 22.65 0.57
CA TYR A 20 9.65 22.62 1.42
C TYR A 20 9.68 23.83 2.35
N LEU A 21 9.52 25.05 1.80
CA LEU A 21 9.49 26.30 2.54
C LEU A 21 8.37 26.31 3.59
N ALA A 22 7.15 25.90 3.22
CA ALA A 22 6.01 25.85 4.13
C ALA A 22 6.25 24.86 5.27
N THR A 23 6.70 23.63 4.96
CA THR A 23 7.00 22.62 5.98
C THR A 23 8.16 23.02 6.89
N GLY A 24 9.18 23.70 6.34
CA GLY A 24 10.33 24.17 7.11
C GLY A 24 9.93 25.30 8.06
N TYR A 25 9.14 26.26 7.56
CA TYR A 25 8.58 27.32 8.39
C TYR A 25 7.72 26.75 9.53
N ILE A 26 6.83 25.79 9.24
CA ILE A 26 6.00 25.11 10.25
C ILE A 26 6.89 24.41 11.29
N SER A 27 7.88 23.62 10.86
CA SER A 27 8.83 22.95 11.76
C SER A 27 9.58 23.94 12.67
N HIS A 28 9.95 25.12 12.16
CA HIS A 28 10.59 26.17 12.97
C HIS A 28 9.64 26.95 13.87
N GLN A 29 8.36 27.13 13.50
CA GLN A 29 7.37 27.77 14.38
C GLN A 29 7.06 26.92 15.63
N PHE A 30 7.11 25.59 15.48
CA PHE A 30 7.00 24.66 16.61
C PHE A 30 8.28 24.57 17.46
N ASN A 31 9.28 25.40 17.18
CA ASN A 31 10.47 25.53 18.01
C ASN A 31 10.16 26.52 19.13
N GLY A 32 9.61 26.03 20.25
CA GLY A 32 9.27 26.83 21.42
C GLY A 32 10.44 27.62 22.05
N PRO A 33 10.25 28.28 23.20
CA PRO A 33 11.23 29.25 23.76
C PRO A 33 12.58 28.67 24.21
N VAL A 34 12.77 27.34 24.17
CA VAL A 34 14.02 26.67 24.57
C VAL A 34 14.83 26.32 23.32
N ARG A 35 16.06 26.86 23.24
CA ARG A 35 17.01 26.74 22.12
C ARG A 35 17.67 25.34 22.01
N LEU A 36 16.93 24.27 22.23
CA LEU A 36 17.36 22.90 21.96
C LEU A 36 16.55 22.36 20.79
N THR A 37 17.16 22.49 19.62
CA THR A 37 16.79 22.02 18.28
C THR A 37 16.47 20.53 18.29
N GLY A 38 15.23 20.15 18.58
CA GLY A 38 14.78 18.75 18.52
C GLY A 38 13.46 18.54 17.77
N TYR A 39 12.96 19.54 17.05
CA TYR A 39 11.69 19.45 16.32
C TYR A 39 11.75 18.43 15.18
N ILE A 40 10.59 17.89 14.79
CA ILE A 40 10.46 17.05 13.59
C ILE A 40 10.66 17.90 12.34
N TRP A 41 11.67 17.55 11.53
CA TRP A 41 12.00 18.24 10.28
C TRP A 41 11.17 17.68 9.14
N LEU A 42 9.97 18.23 8.98
CA LEU A 42 9.02 17.86 7.91
C LEU A 42 9.60 18.00 6.48
N PRO A 43 10.49 18.98 6.19
CA PRO A 43 11.14 19.08 4.88
C PRO A 43 11.92 17.84 4.46
N ALA A 44 12.45 17.03 5.38
CA ALA A 44 13.12 15.77 5.05
C ALA A 44 12.20 14.83 4.24
N GLY A 45 10.93 14.73 4.62
CA GLY A 45 9.96 13.94 3.84
C GLY A 45 9.53 14.60 2.53
N VAL A 46 9.64 15.92 2.42
CA VAL A 46 9.42 16.63 1.15
C VAL A 46 10.54 16.30 0.16
N THR A 47 11.81 16.37 0.58
CA THR A 47 12.96 16.10 -0.30
C THR A 47 13.01 14.64 -0.72
N VAL A 48 12.84 13.71 0.22
CA VAL A 48 12.75 12.27 -0.09
C VAL A 48 11.56 11.98 -1.01
N GLY A 49 10.37 12.50 -0.70
CA GLY A 49 9.20 12.36 -1.55
C GLY A 49 9.39 12.91 -2.96
N ALA A 50 10.03 14.07 -3.12
CA ALA A 50 10.32 14.65 -4.41
C ALA A 50 11.25 13.77 -5.25
N PHE A 51 12.34 13.28 -4.66
CA PHE A 51 13.29 12.41 -5.35
C PHE A 51 12.71 11.02 -5.67
N MET A 52 11.80 10.50 -4.85
CA MET A 52 11.08 9.24 -5.12
C MET A 52 10.05 9.39 -6.26
N LEU A 53 9.40 10.54 -6.38
CA LEU A 53 8.30 10.78 -7.32
C LEU A 53 8.75 11.38 -8.66
N ARG A 54 9.96 11.96 -8.73
CA ARG A 54 10.49 12.60 -9.94
C ARG A 54 11.65 11.83 -10.53
N PRO A 55 11.78 11.80 -11.88
CA PRO A 55 12.85 11.07 -12.54
C PRO A 55 14.23 11.68 -12.21
N PRO A 56 15.32 10.88 -12.17
CA PRO A 56 16.67 11.35 -11.83
C PRO A 56 17.18 12.57 -12.62
N ARG A 57 16.74 12.71 -13.88
CA ARG A 57 17.08 13.85 -14.74
C ARG A 57 16.63 15.22 -14.19
N GLU A 58 15.64 15.25 -13.29
CA GLU A 58 15.11 16.49 -12.70
C GLU A 58 15.74 16.80 -11.33
N TRP A 59 16.57 15.91 -10.78
CA TRP A 59 17.10 16.03 -9.41
C TRP A 59 17.91 17.31 -9.19
N LEU A 60 18.73 17.72 -10.18
CA LEU A 60 19.48 18.98 -10.08
C LEU A 60 18.57 20.21 -10.06
N THR A 61 17.44 20.15 -10.78
CA THR A 61 16.46 21.25 -10.77
C THR A 61 15.74 21.31 -9.43
N LEU A 62 15.37 20.16 -8.86
CA LEU A 62 14.77 20.07 -7.53
C LEU A 62 15.74 20.53 -6.44
N ALA A 63 17.01 20.10 -6.49
CA ALA A 63 18.03 20.53 -5.54
C ALA A 63 18.24 22.05 -5.59
N GLY A 64 18.28 22.65 -6.78
CA GLY A 64 18.31 24.10 -6.93
C GLY A 64 17.07 24.80 -6.37
N ALA A 65 15.88 24.20 -6.54
CA ALA A 65 14.64 24.73 -6.01
C ALA A 65 14.58 24.66 -4.47
N PHE A 66 15.05 23.56 -3.87
CA PHE A 66 15.19 23.40 -2.42
C PHE A 66 16.23 24.35 -1.84
N LEU A 67 17.35 24.59 -2.54
CA LEU A 67 18.33 25.59 -2.13
C LEU A 67 17.71 26.99 -2.08
N VAL A 68 16.95 27.38 -3.09
CA VAL A 68 16.24 28.67 -3.09
C VAL A 68 15.23 28.75 -1.95
N ALA A 69 14.49 27.68 -1.68
CA ALA A 69 13.56 27.60 -0.56
C ALA A 69 14.28 27.74 0.80
N GLN A 70 15.39 27.04 1.00
CA GLN A 70 16.18 27.10 2.24
C GLN A 70 16.83 28.47 2.45
N LEU A 71 17.31 29.12 1.38
CA LEU A 71 17.82 30.49 1.42
C LEU A 71 16.71 31.48 1.77
N ALA A 72 15.51 31.31 1.21
CA ALA A 72 14.35 32.14 1.54
C ALA A 72 13.94 31.98 3.02
N LEU A 73 13.86 30.74 3.50
CA LEU A 73 13.57 30.42 4.90
C LEU A 73 14.58 31.08 5.84
N THR A 74 15.87 30.89 5.57
CA THR A 74 16.95 31.49 6.38
C THR A 74 16.94 33.01 6.30
N GLY A 75 16.57 33.58 5.14
CA GLY A 75 16.44 35.03 4.96
C GLY A 75 15.32 35.64 5.80
N ILE A 76 14.17 34.97 5.90
CA ILE A 76 13.06 35.37 6.77
C ILE A 76 13.51 35.38 8.24
N GLU A 77 14.31 34.39 8.63
CA GLU A 77 14.81 34.22 9.99
C GLU A 77 16.09 35.01 10.30
N HIS A 78 16.59 35.80 9.35
CA HIS A 78 17.82 36.59 9.47
C HIS A 78 19.06 35.76 9.87
N GLY A 79 19.12 34.50 9.41
CA GLY A 79 20.22 33.58 9.67
C GLY A 79 21.41 33.71 8.70
N SER A 80 22.42 32.85 8.90
CA SER A 80 23.60 32.80 8.02
C SER A 80 23.27 32.09 6.70
N LEU A 81 23.37 32.82 5.58
CA LEU A 81 23.18 32.25 4.25
C LEU A 81 24.22 31.18 3.90
N VAL A 82 25.44 31.27 4.43
CA VAL A 82 26.46 30.24 4.25
C VAL A 82 26.03 28.93 4.91
N ASN A 83 25.48 29.02 6.13
CA ASN A 83 24.97 27.84 6.83
C ASN A 83 23.78 27.24 6.11
N ALA A 84 22.92 28.06 5.50
CA ALA A 84 21.81 27.59 4.69
C ALA A 84 22.27 26.75 3.48
N VAL A 85 23.34 27.18 2.79
CA VAL A 85 23.93 26.42 1.68
C VAL A 85 24.49 25.09 2.19
N LEU A 86 25.27 25.10 3.27
CA LEU A 86 25.85 23.88 3.85
C LEU A 86 24.77 22.91 4.30
N PHE A 87 23.75 23.41 5.01
CA PHE A 87 22.60 22.64 5.45
C PHE A 87 21.82 22.04 4.27
N THR A 88 21.66 22.79 3.17
CA THR A 88 21.02 22.26 1.96
C THR A 88 21.84 21.12 1.35
N VAL A 89 23.17 21.28 1.25
CA VAL A 89 24.05 20.24 0.70
C VAL A 89 23.97 18.97 1.54
N ASP A 90 23.92 19.11 2.87
CA ASP A 90 23.79 18.02 3.83
C ASP A 90 22.43 17.30 3.67
N GLU A 91 21.33 18.02 3.91
CA GLU A 91 19.96 17.47 3.91
C GLU A 91 19.50 16.96 2.54
N VAL A 92 19.61 17.80 1.51
CA VAL A 92 19.16 17.45 0.16
C VAL A 92 20.09 16.40 -0.46
N GLY A 93 21.39 16.47 -0.15
CA GLY A 93 22.37 15.47 -0.55
C GLY A 93 22.10 14.11 0.09
N ALA A 94 21.83 14.07 1.40
CA ALA A 94 21.46 12.87 2.14
C ALA A 94 20.17 12.25 1.59
N ALA A 95 19.13 13.06 1.34
CA ALA A 95 17.88 12.58 0.74
C ALA A 95 18.09 12.01 -0.67
N ALA A 96 18.89 12.67 -1.52
CA ALA A 96 19.22 12.17 -2.86
C ALA A 96 20.00 10.85 -2.81
N LEU A 97 21.00 10.76 -1.92
CA LEU A 97 21.77 9.53 -1.70
C LEU A 97 20.88 8.39 -1.20
N ALA A 98 20.02 8.67 -0.23
CA ALA A 98 19.08 7.70 0.33
C ALA A 98 18.16 7.11 -0.74
N VAL A 99 17.53 7.98 -1.53
CA VAL A 99 16.65 7.54 -2.63
C VAL A 99 17.43 6.80 -3.72
N TRP A 100 18.64 7.25 -4.05
CA TRP A 100 19.49 6.56 -5.03
C TRP A 100 19.87 5.14 -4.58
N LEU A 101 20.22 4.95 -3.31
CA LEU A 101 20.50 3.62 -2.74
C LEU A 101 19.26 2.72 -2.76
N VAL A 102 18.10 3.25 -2.36
CA VAL A 102 16.83 2.52 -2.37
C VAL A 102 16.45 2.09 -3.79
N GLN A 103 16.70 2.92 -4.80
CA GLN A 103 16.48 2.58 -6.22
C GLN A 103 17.30 1.36 -6.70
N ARG A 104 18.42 1.04 -6.05
CA ARG A 104 19.26 -0.13 -6.39
C ARG A 104 18.72 -1.45 -5.87
N VAL A 105 17.87 -1.45 -4.83
CA VAL A 105 17.46 -2.66 -4.08
C VAL A 105 16.04 -3.14 -4.46
N ARG A 106 15.65 -2.95 -5.74
CA ARG A 106 14.29 -3.16 -6.27
C ARG A 106 13.26 -2.21 -5.66
N PHE A 107 13.28 -0.98 -6.14
CA PHE A 107 12.27 0.02 -5.81
C PHE A 107 10.95 -0.26 -6.51
N SER A 108 9.87 -0.27 -5.74
CA SER A 108 8.51 -0.18 -6.26
C SER A 108 7.70 0.75 -5.37
N LEU A 109 6.86 1.55 -6.00
CA LEU A 109 5.91 2.45 -5.34
C LEU A 109 4.62 1.71 -4.95
N GLU A 110 4.67 0.37 -4.86
CA GLU A 110 3.52 -0.48 -4.69
C GLU A 110 3.74 -1.52 -3.59
N GLY A 111 2.68 -1.72 -2.79
CA GLY A 111 2.65 -2.74 -1.75
C GLY A 111 3.83 -2.65 -0.78
N LEU A 112 4.32 -3.83 -0.37
CA LEU A 112 5.36 -3.97 0.65
C LEU A 112 6.70 -3.34 0.28
N TYR A 113 6.98 -3.23 -1.02
CA TYR A 113 8.19 -2.58 -1.51
C TYR A 113 8.17 -1.07 -1.26
N PHE A 114 7.01 -0.42 -1.31
CA PHE A 114 6.90 1.01 -1.00
C PHE A 114 7.19 1.26 0.48
N LEU A 115 6.58 0.48 1.39
CA LEU A 115 6.84 0.55 2.83
C LEU A 115 8.35 0.40 3.11
N ARG A 116 8.97 -0.65 2.58
CA ARG A 116 10.41 -0.88 2.72
C ARG A 116 11.25 0.28 2.18
N SER A 117 10.85 0.84 1.04
CA SER A 117 11.56 1.94 0.38
C SER A 117 11.51 3.21 1.21
N VAL A 118 10.36 3.56 1.78
CA VAL A 118 10.21 4.75 2.65
C VAL A 118 10.99 4.57 3.94
N ILE A 119 10.91 3.40 4.58
CA ILE A 119 11.67 3.12 5.82
C ILE A 119 13.18 3.23 5.55
N LEU A 120 13.67 2.58 4.49
CA LEU A 120 15.10 2.57 4.18
C LEU A 120 15.58 3.96 3.75
N ALA A 121 14.80 4.68 2.95
CA ALA A 121 15.13 6.06 2.55
C ALA A 121 15.17 6.98 3.76
N GLY A 122 14.17 6.91 4.65
CA GLY A 122 14.13 7.71 5.86
C GLY A 122 15.30 7.42 6.79
N LEU A 123 15.62 6.13 7.01
CA LEU A 123 16.72 5.75 7.89
C LEU A 123 18.06 6.26 7.36
N ILE A 124 18.32 6.09 6.06
CA ILE A 124 19.56 6.57 5.43
C ILE A 124 19.60 8.11 5.45
N ALA A 125 18.50 8.77 5.07
CA ALA A 125 18.42 10.22 5.03
C ALA A 125 18.67 10.83 6.41
N GLY A 126 18.04 10.32 7.46
CA GLY A 126 18.23 10.84 8.82
C GLY A 126 19.62 10.52 9.40
N VAL A 127 20.12 9.28 9.24
CA VAL A 127 21.45 8.90 9.74
C VAL A 127 22.55 9.73 9.08
N VAL A 128 22.45 9.99 7.78
CA VAL A 128 23.45 10.74 7.01
C VAL A 128 23.27 12.24 7.17
N GLY A 129 22.04 12.75 7.07
CA GLY A 129 21.71 14.18 7.14
C GLY A 129 22.01 14.80 8.51
N ALA A 130 21.91 14.03 9.59
CA ALA A 130 22.24 14.53 10.92
C ALA A 130 23.76 14.67 11.18
N ILE A 131 24.64 14.13 10.33
CA ILE A 131 26.09 14.08 10.61
C ILE A 131 26.71 15.48 10.58
N GLY A 132 26.49 16.24 9.52
CA GLY A 132 27.09 17.56 9.35
C GLY A 132 26.58 18.54 10.40
N GLY A 133 25.27 18.53 10.62
CA GLY A 133 24.59 19.26 11.69
C GLY A 133 25.13 18.99 13.09
N ALA A 134 25.20 17.72 13.50
CA ALA A 134 25.71 17.33 14.82
C ALA A 134 27.20 17.64 14.99
N ALA A 135 28.02 17.43 13.95
CA ALA A 135 29.44 17.79 13.98
C ALA A 135 29.63 19.30 14.19
N TRP A 136 28.88 20.13 13.46
CA TRP A 136 28.90 21.57 13.62
C TRP A 136 28.51 21.99 15.04
N TYR A 137 27.41 21.43 15.56
CA TYR A 137 26.92 21.76 16.91
C TYR A 137 27.92 21.33 18.00
N THR A 138 28.58 20.18 17.81
CA THR A 138 29.63 19.69 18.72
C THR A 138 30.81 20.66 18.76
N VAL A 139 31.29 21.12 17.60
CA VAL A 139 32.45 22.03 17.51
C VAL A 139 32.12 23.43 18.03
N VAL A 140 30.93 23.96 17.72
CA VAL A 140 30.57 25.36 18.01
C VAL A 140 29.93 25.54 19.38
N LYS A 141 29.16 24.56 19.85
CA LYS A 141 28.41 24.63 21.12
C LYS A 141 28.94 23.70 22.19
N GLY A 142 29.89 22.81 21.87
CA GLY A 142 30.47 21.87 22.83
C GLY A 142 29.48 20.79 23.30
N ALA A 143 28.38 20.57 22.58
CA ALA A 143 27.40 19.54 22.95
C ALA A 143 27.91 18.14 22.58
N PRO A 144 27.45 17.08 23.27
CA PRO A 144 27.78 15.71 22.90
C PRO A 144 27.25 15.37 21.50
N PHE A 145 28.15 14.91 20.61
CA PHE A 145 27.80 14.58 19.23
C PHE A 145 26.61 13.62 19.13
N PHE A 146 26.63 12.53 19.90
CA PHE A 146 25.61 11.47 19.82
C PHE A 146 24.23 11.95 20.28
N ASP A 147 24.16 12.84 21.27
CA ASP A 147 22.88 13.37 21.76
C ASP A 147 22.22 14.23 20.69
N VAL A 148 22.99 15.10 20.03
CA VAL A 148 22.49 15.93 18.93
C VAL A 148 22.15 15.08 17.71
N TRP A 149 23.08 14.19 17.30
CA TRP A 149 22.93 13.34 16.13
C TRP A 149 21.71 12.42 16.23
N SER A 150 21.48 11.78 17.38
CA SER A 150 20.35 10.85 17.55
C SER A 150 19.00 11.54 17.47
N VAL A 151 18.85 12.71 18.10
CA VAL A 151 17.60 13.49 18.06
C VAL A 151 17.33 14.02 16.66
N TRP A 152 18.35 14.47 15.92
CA TRP A 152 18.20 14.99 14.56
C TRP A 152 17.93 13.87 13.56
N ALA A 153 18.64 12.75 13.66
CA ALA A 153 18.41 11.59 12.80
C ALA A 153 17.00 11.02 12.99
N ALA A 154 16.51 10.97 14.24
CA ALA A 154 15.14 10.55 14.54
C ALA A 154 14.11 11.56 13.98
N SER A 155 14.38 12.86 14.13
CA SER A 155 13.56 13.92 13.56
C SER A 155 13.38 13.79 12.04
N ASP A 156 14.47 13.64 11.29
CA ASP A 156 14.42 13.49 9.83
C ASP A 156 13.71 12.20 9.42
N PHE A 157 14.01 11.10 10.12
CA PHE A 157 13.36 9.82 9.89
C PHE A 157 11.84 9.94 10.04
N VAL A 158 11.36 10.56 11.13
CA VAL A 158 9.94 10.77 11.38
C VAL A 158 9.35 11.73 10.34
N GLY A 159 10.06 12.81 9.98
CA GLY A 159 9.66 13.72 8.91
C GLY A 159 9.42 13.00 7.58
N VAL A 160 10.31 12.06 7.24
CA VAL A 160 10.16 11.19 6.07
C VAL A 160 8.93 10.28 6.18
N LEU A 161 8.72 9.63 7.32
CA LEU A 161 7.57 8.74 7.54
C LEU A 161 6.22 9.48 7.51
N LEU A 162 6.18 10.74 7.94
CA LEU A 162 4.95 11.54 7.98
C LEU A 162 4.59 12.11 6.61
N VAL A 163 5.57 12.71 5.92
CA VAL A 163 5.28 13.55 4.74
C VAL A 163 5.38 12.75 3.43
N THR A 164 6.38 11.85 3.31
CA THR A 164 6.60 11.08 2.06
C THR A 164 5.39 10.27 1.64
N PRO A 165 4.71 9.51 2.53
CA PRO A 165 3.56 8.71 2.15
C PRO A 165 2.34 9.54 1.77
N VAL A 166 2.14 10.71 2.38
CA VAL A 166 1.08 11.65 1.98
C VAL A 166 1.32 12.10 0.55
N LEU A 167 2.53 12.54 0.23
CA LEU A 167 2.86 12.98 -1.13
C LEU A 167 2.72 11.86 -2.16
N ALA A 168 3.24 10.67 -1.83
CA ALA A 168 3.18 9.52 -2.72
C ALA A 168 1.73 9.06 -2.98
N SER A 169 0.93 8.94 -1.91
CA SER A 169 -0.44 8.43 -2.00
C SER A 169 -1.37 9.40 -2.74
N TRP A 170 -1.19 10.71 -2.59
CA TRP A 170 -1.99 11.72 -3.29
C TRP A 170 -1.53 11.97 -4.72
N SER A 171 -0.25 11.77 -5.05
CA SER A 171 0.27 11.90 -6.43
C SER A 171 -0.35 10.89 -7.42
N ARG A 172 -0.82 9.74 -6.92
CA ARG A 172 -1.43 8.66 -7.69
C ARG A 172 -2.95 8.70 -7.69
N PHE A 173 -3.55 9.79 -7.20
CA PHE A 173 -5.00 9.86 -7.04
C PHE A 173 -5.73 9.69 -8.38
N ARG A 174 -6.64 8.72 -8.41
CA ARG A 174 -7.66 8.56 -9.45
C ARG A 174 -9.01 8.46 -8.77
N ALA A 175 -9.92 9.39 -9.09
CA ALA A 175 -11.28 9.36 -8.57
C ALA A 175 -11.99 8.09 -9.07
N HIS A 176 -12.35 7.21 -8.15
CA HIS A 176 -13.24 6.09 -8.41
C HIS A 176 -14.67 6.49 -8.03
N ARG A 177 -15.65 6.05 -8.81
CA ARG A 177 -17.06 6.36 -8.58
C ARG A 177 -17.60 5.38 -7.54
N SER A 178 -18.01 5.91 -6.39
CA SER A 178 -18.33 5.07 -5.23
C SER A 178 -19.69 4.38 -5.32
N GLY A 179 -19.76 3.10 -4.95
CA GLY A 179 -21.00 2.34 -4.75
C GLY A 179 -21.66 2.63 -3.40
N ASP A 180 -22.87 2.09 -3.14
CA ASP A 180 -23.61 2.38 -1.90
C ASP A 180 -22.97 1.78 -0.63
N HIS A 181 -22.34 0.60 -0.70
CA HIS A 181 -21.58 0.04 0.43
C HIS A 181 -20.36 0.91 0.80
N GLU A 182 -19.73 1.53 -0.20
CA GLU A 182 -18.59 2.42 0.02
C GLU A 182 -19.00 3.76 0.66
N ARG A 183 -20.28 4.16 0.58
CA ARG A 183 -20.77 5.40 1.21
C ARG A 183 -20.85 5.27 2.74
N PHE A 184 -21.21 4.11 3.25
CA PHE A 184 -21.25 3.86 4.69
C PHE A 184 -19.84 3.89 5.28
N ASP A 185 -18.90 3.19 4.64
CA ASP A 185 -17.48 3.19 5.03
C ASP A 185 -16.86 4.59 4.91
N LEU A 186 -17.21 5.35 3.87
CA LEU A 186 -16.83 6.74 3.73
C LEU A 186 -17.32 7.60 4.92
N MET A 187 -18.59 7.49 5.28
CA MET A 187 -19.17 8.24 6.40
C MET A 187 -18.49 7.87 7.72
N LEU A 188 -18.36 6.57 8.01
CA LEU A 188 -17.72 6.09 9.23
C LEU A 188 -16.26 6.52 9.29
N GLY A 189 -15.57 6.49 8.15
CA GLY A 189 -14.19 6.94 8.03
C GLY A 189 -14.01 8.44 8.26
N VAL A 190 -14.93 9.27 7.75
CA VAL A 190 -14.93 10.73 8.02
C VAL A 190 -15.21 11.00 9.50
N VAL A 191 -16.16 10.29 10.11
CA VAL A 191 -16.42 10.38 11.55
C VAL A 191 -15.18 9.99 12.36
N ALA A 192 -14.51 8.90 12.00
CA ALA A 192 -13.26 8.47 12.65
C ALA A 192 -12.14 9.53 12.51
N PHE A 193 -12.04 10.19 11.36
CA PHE A 193 -11.07 11.25 11.13
C PHE A 193 -11.36 12.49 12.01
N VAL A 194 -12.63 12.89 12.11
CA VAL A 194 -13.03 14.02 12.96
C VAL A 194 -12.82 13.67 14.44
N MET A 195 -13.21 12.45 14.85
CA MET A 195 -12.97 11.94 16.19
C MET A 195 -11.48 11.89 16.53
N LEU A 196 -10.62 11.58 15.56
CA LEU A 196 -9.17 11.61 15.74
C LEU A 196 -8.69 13.02 16.07
N ALA A 197 -9.10 14.02 15.30
CA ALA A 197 -8.68 15.40 15.54
C ALA A 197 -9.19 15.90 16.90
N ILE A 198 -10.44 15.60 17.25
CA ILE A 198 -11.02 15.97 18.55
C ILE A 198 -10.28 15.26 19.69
N ALA A 199 -10.07 13.95 19.59
CA ALA A 199 -9.38 13.17 20.61
C ALA A 199 -7.94 13.66 20.80
N ALA A 200 -7.22 13.92 19.70
CA ALA A 200 -5.88 14.47 19.74
C ALA A 200 -5.86 15.83 20.46
N LEU A 201 -6.76 16.75 20.12
CA LEU A 201 -6.85 18.04 20.82
C LEU A 201 -7.20 17.85 22.30
N VAL A 202 -8.21 17.05 22.65
CA VAL A 202 -8.63 16.85 24.05
C VAL A 202 -7.53 16.24 24.91
N ILE A 203 -6.74 15.32 24.35
CA ILE A 203 -5.70 14.59 25.09
C ILE A 203 -4.40 15.40 25.19
N PHE A 204 -3.98 16.03 24.10
CA PHE A 204 -2.67 16.68 24.02
C PHE A 204 -2.68 18.16 24.38
N ASP A 205 -3.81 18.86 24.30
CA ASP A 205 -3.92 20.26 24.72
C ASP A 205 -3.85 20.38 26.25
N GLY A 206 -3.10 21.34 26.78
CA GLY A 206 -2.96 21.63 28.22
C GLY A 206 -2.30 20.53 29.07
N ASP A 207 -2.36 20.72 30.40
CA ASP A 207 -1.80 19.79 31.38
C ASP A 207 -2.63 18.50 31.50
N THR A 208 -2.21 17.47 30.77
CA THR A 208 -2.85 16.14 30.75
C THR A 208 -2.81 15.47 32.12
N SER A 209 -1.76 15.70 32.91
CA SER A 209 -1.60 15.10 34.23
C SER A 209 -2.67 15.59 35.20
N GLN A 210 -3.05 16.87 35.12
CA GLN A 210 -4.17 17.43 35.89
C GLN A 210 -5.52 16.98 35.35
N LYS A 211 -5.69 16.92 34.02
CA LYS A 211 -6.98 16.57 33.40
C LYS A 211 -7.37 15.11 33.65
N PHE A 212 -6.42 14.18 33.58
CA PHE A 212 -6.71 12.75 33.54
C PHE A 212 -5.87 11.90 34.52
N GLY A 213 -4.89 12.50 35.21
CA GLY A 213 -3.86 11.78 35.94
C GLY A 213 -2.74 11.29 35.02
N THR A 214 -1.52 11.18 35.54
CA THR A 214 -0.32 10.84 34.73
C THR A 214 -0.46 9.51 33.99
N GLY A 215 -0.81 8.42 34.67
CA GLY A 215 -0.91 7.08 34.06
C GLY A 215 -2.03 6.97 33.02
N ALA A 216 -3.23 7.44 33.34
CA ALA A 216 -4.36 7.37 32.42
C ALA A 216 -4.20 8.36 31.25
N GLY A 217 -3.65 9.55 31.48
CA GLY A 217 -3.33 10.53 30.44
C GLY A 217 -2.43 9.97 29.35
N PHE A 218 -1.39 9.22 29.73
CA PHE A 218 -0.55 8.52 28.77
C PHE A 218 -1.31 7.42 28.02
N ALA A 219 -2.08 6.59 28.73
CA ALA A 219 -2.85 5.50 28.11
C ALA A 219 -3.90 6.00 27.10
N LEU A 220 -4.44 7.21 27.27
CA LEU A 220 -5.37 7.82 26.32
C LEU A 220 -4.74 8.09 24.96
N THR A 221 -3.41 8.22 24.85
CA THR A 221 -2.70 8.40 23.56
C THR A 221 -2.91 7.26 22.57
N TYR A 222 -3.33 6.08 23.04
CA TYR A 222 -3.70 4.94 22.19
C TYR A 222 -5.00 5.16 21.41
N ILE A 223 -5.88 6.08 21.86
CA ILE A 223 -7.15 6.39 21.18
C ILE A 223 -6.90 7.05 19.81
N PRO A 224 -6.20 8.20 19.70
CA PRO A 224 -5.91 8.79 18.40
C PRO A 224 -5.05 7.84 17.54
N LEU A 225 -4.15 7.06 18.15
CA LEU A 225 -3.39 6.02 17.43
C LEU A 225 -4.32 4.99 16.77
N PHE A 226 -5.27 4.43 17.52
CA PHE A 226 -6.28 3.50 16.99
C PHE A 226 -7.12 4.14 15.88
N LEU A 227 -7.53 5.40 16.06
CA LEU A 227 -8.32 6.11 15.06
C LEU A 227 -7.56 6.33 13.74
N THR A 228 -6.23 6.50 13.75
CA THR A 228 -5.44 6.53 12.50
C THR A 228 -5.56 5.22 11.72
N VAL A 229 -5.57 4.08 12.43
CA VAL A 229 -5.74 2.75 11.83
C VAL A 229 -7.16 2.58 11.29
N ALA A 230 -8.17 2.99 12.06
CA ALA A 230 -9.57 2.96 11.63
C ALA A 230 -9.80 3.79 10.36
N VAL A 231 -9.27 5.03 10.32
CA VAL A 231 -9.30 5.88 9.12
C VAL A 231 -8.62 5.19 7.94
N THR A 232 -7.47 4.54 8.15
CA THR A 232 -6.75 3.83 7.09
C THR A 232 -7.55 2.66 6.53
N LEU A 233 -8.22 1.90 7.37
CA LEU A 233 -9.06 0.77 6.95
C LEU A 233 -10.29 1.24 6.18
N LEU A 234 -10.97 2.28 6.67
CA LEU A 234 -12.24 2.76 6.12
C LEU A 234 -12.07 3.65 4.87
N LEU A 235 -11.11 4.57 4.89
CA LEU A 235 -10.88 5.56 3.82
C LEU A 235 -9.64 5.27 2.96
N GLY A 236 -8.88 4.22 3.30
CA GLY A 236 -7.66 3.83 2.60
C GLY A 236 -6.41 4.59 3.04
N GLY A 237 -5.27 4.20 2.46
CA GLY A 237 -3.93 4.70 2.82
C GLY A 237 -3.72 6.21 2.69
N ARG A 238 -4.46 6.87 1.80
CA ARG A 238 -4.38 8.31 1.58
C ARG A 238 -4.90 9.10 2.78
N ALA A 239 -6.11 8.79 3.22
CA ALA A 239 -6.69 9.37 4.42
C ALA A 239 -5.93 8.92 5.67
N GLY A 240 -5.47 7.67 5.70
CA GLY A 240 -4.60 7.14 6.76
C GLY A 240 -3.35 7.99 6.96
N SER A 241 -2.52 8.14 5.92
CA SER A 241 -1.29 8.97 5.99
C SER A 241 -1.59 10.44 6.33
N SER A 242 -2.66 11.02 5.77
CA SER A 242 -3.11 12.37 6.15
C SER A 242 -3.54 12.48 7.62
N SER A 243 -4.19 11.46 8.17
CA SER A 243 -4.60 11.45 9.59
C SER A 243 -3.42 11.40 10.54
N VAL A 244 -2.37 10.65 10.20
CA VAL A 244 -1.12 10.63 10.98
C VAL A 244 -0.40 11.97 10.88
N LEU A 245 -0.39 12.62 9.71
CA LEU A 245 0.17 13.96 9.57
C LEU A 245 -0.59 14.99 10.43
N VAL A 246 -1.93 14.94 10.45
CA VAL A 246 -2.73 15.80 11.33
C VAL A 246 -2.45 15.53 12.80
N LEU A 247 -2.40 14.25 13.20
CA LEU A 247 -2.03 13.86 14.56
C LEU A 247 -0.63 14.38 14.91
N ALA A 248 0.34 14.26 14.01
CA ALA A 248 1.69 14.76 14.21
C ALA A 248 1.72 16.27 14.41
N LEU A 249 1.02 17.05 13.60
CA LEU A 249 0.97 18.50 13.76
C LEU A 249 0.43 18.89 15.13
N ILE A 250 -0.66 18.25 15.59
CA ILE A 250 -1.24 18.49 16.92
C ILE A 250 -0.26 18.09 18.03
N VAL A 251 0.30 16.88 17.97
CA VAL A 251 1.21 16.37 19.00
C VAL A 251 2.48 17.24 19.08
N ILE A 252 3.06 17.62 17.95
CA ILE A 252 4.26 18.46 17.89
C ILE A 252 3.95 19.85 18.46
N GLU A 253 2.87 20.48 18.01
CA GLU A 253 2.47 21.82 18.46
C GLU A 253 2.27 21.86 19.98
N GLN A 254 1.50 20.91 20.51
CA GLN A 254 1.17 20.88 21.93
C GLN A 254 2.39 20.53 22.79
N THR A 255 3.18 19.53 22.37
CA THR A 255 4.42 19.15 23.07
C THR A 255 5.42 20.31 23.08
N ALA A 256 5.50 21.10 21.99
CA ALA A 256 6.36 22.27 21.89
C ALA A 256 5.93 23.43 22.82
N GLN A 257 4.65 23.53 23.14
CA GLN A 257 4.12 24.48 24.12
C GLN A 257 4.35 24.03 25.58
N GLY A 258 4.85 22.81 25.78
CA GLY A 258 4.99 22.20 27.10
C GLY A 258 3.72 21.48 27.58
N ASP A 259 2.74 21.31 26.69
CA ASP A 259 1.47 20.66 26.96
C ASP A 259 1.49 19.18 26.54
N GLY A 260 0.49 18.45 27.01
CA GLY A 260 0.28 17.07 26.63
C GLY A 260 1.02 16.05 27.49
N PRO A 261 0.75 14.76 27.28
CA PRO A 261 1.31 13.69 28.08
C PRO A 261 2.84 13.67 28.00
N PHE A 262 3.43 13.85 26.82
CA PHE A 262 4.89 13.74 26.66
C PHE A 262 5.68 14.83 27.40
N ALA A 263 5.16 16.06 27.43
CA ALA A 263 5.77 17.16 28.18
C ALA A 263 5.59 17.00 29.70
N SER A 264 4.49 16.38 30.14
CA SER A 264 4.15 16.22 31.56
C SER A 264 5.03 15.19 32.31
N PHE A 265 5.70 14.27 31.60
CA PHE A 265 6.48 13.18 32.22
C PHE A 265 7.94 13.53 32.53
N HIS A 266 8.50 14.60 31.96
CA HIS A 266 9.94 14.84 32.00
C HIS A 266 10.28 16.27 32.40
N GLU A 267 11.19 16.42 33.38
CA GLU A 267 11.83 17.72 33.67
C GLU A 267 12.74 18.19 32.53
N HIS A 268 13.15 17.27 31.64
CA HIS A 268 14.05 17.52 30.51
C HIS A 268 13.29 17.47 29.17
N TYR A 269 13.19 18.61 28.48
CA TYR A 269 12.47 18.75 27.19
C TYR A 269 12.97 17.82 26.07
N GLY A 270 14.25 17.44 26.07
CA GLY A 270 14.84 16.58 25.03
C GLY A 270 14.26 15.16 25.01
N SER A 271 13.93 14.59 26.17
CA SER A 271 13.33 13.25 26.26
C SER A 271 11.85 13.26 25.88
N ALA A 272 11.10 14.30 26.26
CA ALA A 272 9.70 14.48 25.86
C ALA A 272 9.52 14.49 24.33
N LEU A 273 10.43 15.15 23.63
CA LEU A 273 10.36 15.28 22.18
C LEU A 273 10.76 13.99 21.44
N LEU A 274 11.74 13.26 21.96
CA LEU A 274 12.09 11.93 21.45
C LEU A 274 10.93 10.94 21.62
N GLU A 275 10.21 11.00 22.74
CA GLU A 275 9.01 10.16 22.95
C GLU A 275 7.88 10.50 21.97
N ALA A 276 7.62 11.78 21.73
CA ALA A 276 6.67 12.22 20.72
C ALA A 276 7.08 11.74 19.30
N GLN A 277 8.36 11.84 18.95
CA GLN A 277 8.91 11.30 17.70
C GLN A 277 8.69 9.79 17.59
N LEU A 278 9.01 9.02 18.64
CA LEU A 278 8.78 7.57 18.66
C LEU A 278 7.30 7.21 18.51
N TYR A 279 6.41 7.91 19.21
CA TYR A 279 4.96 7.73 19.09
C TYR A 279 4.49 7.96 17.64
N LEU A 280 4.93 9.05 17.01
CA LEU A 280 4.54 9.40 15.64
C LEU A 280 5.18 8.49 14.59
N ALA A 281 6.41 8.01 14.83
CA ALA A 281 7.05 7.00 14.00
C ALA A 281 6.25 5.69 14.04
N VAL A 282 5.86 5.23 15.23
CA VAL A 282 5.02 4.02 15.40
C VAL A 282 3.66 4.21 14.72
N ALA A 283 3.00 5.36 14.91
CA ALA A 283 1.74 5.67 14.23
C ALA A 283 1.88 5.60 12.71
N SER A 284 2.93 6.21 12.16
CA SER A 284 3.21 6.20 10.74
C SER A 284 3.47 4.79 10.21
N LEU A 285 4.30 4.01 10.90
CA LEU A 285 4.62 2.63 10.52
C LEU A 285 3.40 1.72 10.57
N LEU A 286 2.54 1.86 11.60
CA LEU A 286 1.28 1.12 11.71
C LEU A 286 0.37 1.43 10.52
N VAL A 287 0.13 2.70 10.24
CA VAL A 287 -0.72 3.13 9.11
C VAL A 287 -0.14 2.68 7.77
N LEU A 288 1.16 2.81 7.56
CA LEU A 288 1.79 2.36 6.32
C LEU A 288 1.68 0.84 6.15
N THR A 289 1.85 0.07 7.23
CA THR A 289 1.73 -1.39 7.21
C THR A 289 0.29 -1.82 6.92
N VAL A 290 -0.68 -1.25 7.63
CA VAL A 290 -2.11 -1.53 7.43
C VAL A 290 -2.55 -1.15 6.01
N SER A 291 -2.17 0.05 5.54
CA SER A 291 -2.44 0.50 4.17
C SER A 291 -1.86 -0.47 3.14
N THR A 292 -0.62 -0.91 3.35
CA THR A 292 0.08 -1.83 2.45
C THR A 292 -0.57 -3.20 2.41
N LEU A 293 -0.95 -3.75 3.57
CA LEU A 293 -1.61 -5.05 3.66
C LEU A 293 -2.99 -5.01 3.01
N LYS A 294 -3.77 -3.95 3.28
CA LYS A 294 -5.08 -3.72 2.66
C LYS A 294 -4.98 -3.65 1.15
N THR A 295 -4.10 -2.78 0.63
CA THR A 295 -3.92 -2.58 -0.82
C THR A 295 -3.45 -3.86 -1.51
N THR A 296 -2.53 -4.62 -0.89
CA THR A 296 -2.06 -5.90 -1.43
C THR A 296 -3.21 -6.91 -1.51
N ARG A 297 -4.03 -7.00 -0.45
CA ARG A 297 -5.17 -7.91 -0.41
C ARG A 297 -6.24 -7.56 -1.45
N GLU A 298 -6.62 -6.29 -1.55
CA GLU A 298 -7.59 -5.80 -2.54
C GLU A 298 -7.12 -6.15 -3.96
N ARG A 299 -5.84 -5.91 -4.28
CA ARG A 299 -5.27 -6.25 -5.59
C ARG A 299 -5.25 -7.73 -5.89
N VAL A 300 -4.93 -8.58 -4.90
CA VAL A 300 -4.96 -10.04 -5.09
C VAL A 300 -6.38 -10.50 -5.37
N HIS A 301 -7.38 -9.96 -4.66
CA HIS A 301 -8.79 -10.27 -4.92
C HIS A 301 -9.26 -9.75 -6.28
N GLU A 302 -8.92 -8.52 -6.67
CA GLU A 302 -9.25 -7.97 -7.99
C GLU A 302 -8.61 -8.79 -9.12
N HIS A 303 -7.33 -9.15 -8.96
CA HIS A 303 -6.63 -9.94 -9.97
C HIS A 303 -7.22 -11.35 -10.11
N ALA A 304 -7.60 -11.98 -8.99
CA ALA A 304 -8.29 -13.26 -8.99
C ALA A 304 -9.67 -13.15 -9.69
N ALA A 305 -10.45 -12.11 -9.39
CA ALA A 305 -11.75 -11.88 -10.02
C ALA A 305 -11.63 -11.62 -11.53
N VAL A 306 -10.62 -10.85 -11.96
CA VAL A 306 -10.34 -10.61 -13.38
C VAL A 306 -9.91 -11.91 -14.08
N LEU A 307 -9.05 -12.71 -13.45
CA LEU A 307 -8.61 -13.98 -14.01
C LEU A 307 -9.77 -14.97 -14.14
N GLN A 308 -10.63 -15.07 -13.12
CA GLN A 308 -11.82 -15.89 -13.14
C GLN A 308 -12.78 -15.46 -14.27
N ASN A 309 -13.08 -14.16 -14.38
CA ASN A 309 -13.96 -13.66 -15.44
C ASN A 309 -13.36 -13.90 -16.84
N ASN A 310 -12.04 -13.71 -17.01
CA ASN A 310 -11.37 -14.01 -18.27
C ASN A 310 -11.43 -15.51 -18.62
N MET A 311 -11.32 -16.39 -17.61
CA MET A 311 -11.45 -17.84 -17.79
C MET A 311 -12.89 -18.21 -18.20
N GLU A 312 -13.89 -17.70 -17.50
CA GLU A 312 -15.30 -17.91 -17.84
C GLU A 312 -15.62 -17.43 -19.26
N LEU A 313 -15.11 -16.26 -19.65
CA LEU A 313 -15.28 -15.72 -21.00
C LEU A 313 -14.59 -16.59 -22.06
N ALA A 314 -13.36 -17.06 -21.79
CA ALA A 314 -12.63 -17.94 -22.70
C ALA A 314 -13.40 -19.25 -22.93
N LEU A 315 -13.82 -19.93 -21.86
CA LEU A 315 -14.62 -21.15 -21.90
C LEU A 315 -15.93 -20.94 -22.67
N ALA A 316 -16.67 -19.88 -22.34
CA ALA A 316 -17.94 -19.56 -23.01
C ALA A 316 -17.77 -19.27 -24.51
N SER A 317 -16.70 -18.57 -24.90
CA SER A 317 -16.41 -18.25 -26.30
C SER A 317 -15.98 -19.47 -27.12
N ALA A 318 -15.22 -20.38 -26.52
CA ALA A 318 -14.79 -21.63 -27.12
C ALA A 318 -15.91 -22.69 -27.15
N GLY A 319 -16.99 -22.51 -26.38
CA GLY A 319 -18.03 -23.53 -26.21
C GLY A 319 -17.50 -24.73 -25.42
N GLN A 320 -16.72 -24.43 -24.39
CA GLN A 320 -16.01 -25.38 -23.55
C GLN A 320 -16.48 -25.26 -22.10
N ILE A 321 -16.41 -26.37 -21.35
CA ILE A 321 -16.46 -26.40 -19.89
C ILE A 321 -15.22 -27.09 -19.36
N ALA A 322 -14.65 -26.59 -18.28
CA ALA A 322 -13.54 -27.25 -17.62
C ALA A 322 -14.04 -28.06 -16.42
N TYR A 323 -13.32 -29.13 -16.08
CA TYR A 323 -13.59 -29.92 -14.89
C TYR A 323 -12.30 -30.20 -14.11
N VAL A 324 -12.44 -30.37 -12.80
CA VAL A 324 -11.41 -30.91 -11.92
C VAL A 324 -12.01 -32.09 -11.18
N LEU A 325 -11.42 -33.26 -11.37
CA LEU A 325 -11.79 -34.53 -10.76
C LEU A 325 -10.80 -34.83 -9.62
N ASP A 326 -11.35 -34.97 -8.42
CA ASP A 326 -10.65 -35.52 -7.27
C ASP A 326 -10.67 -37.05 -7.35
N PRO A 327 -9.50 -37.72 -7.53
CA PRO A 327 -9.44 -39.16 -7.70
C PRO A 327 -9.84 -39.95 -6.45
N ASP A 328 -9.67 -39.38 -5.25
CA ASP A 328 -9.96 -40.09 -4.00
C ASP A 328 -11.45 -40.08 -3.69
N SER A 329 -12.11 -38.93 -3.89
CA SER A 329 -13.54 -38.78 -3.59
C SER A 329 -14.45 -39.02 -4.79
N GLY A 330 -13.90 -39.02 -6.02
CA GLY A 330 -14.65 -39.09 -7.26
C GLY A 330 -15.54 -37.87 -7.52
N ARG A 331 -15.29 -36.76 -6.80
CA ARG A 331 -16.02 -35.49 -6.96
C ARG A 331 -15.48 -34.74 -8.17
N ILE A 332 -16.40 -34.08 -8.87
CA ILE A 332 -16.09 -33.27 -10.04
C ILE A 332 -16.56 -31.85 -9.77
N GLU A 333 -15.62 -30.91 -9.86
CA GLU A 333 -15.90 -29.48 -9.88
C GLU A 333 -15.90 -28.98 -11.32
N TRP A 334 -16.98 -28.31 -11.72
CA TRP A 334 -17.15 -27.80 -13.08
C TRP A 334 -16.94 -26.28 -13.12
N SER A 335 -16.30 -25.80 -14.18
CA SER A 335 -16.14 -24.38 -14.50
C SER A 335 -16.69 -24.09 -15.89
N GLY A 336 -17.51 -23.05 -16.02
CA GLY A 336 -18.17 -22.67 -17.28
C GLY A 336 -19.66 -23.02 -17.30
N ASP A 337 -20.26 -22.91 -18.48
CA ASP A 337 -21.71 -23.09 -18.69
C ASP A 337 -22.06 -24.57 -18.91
N VAL A 338 -22.33 -25.27 -17.80
CA VAL A 338 -22.69 -26.70 -17.82
C VAL A 338 -24.02 -26.97 -18.52
N GLU A 339 -24.97 -26.02 -18.53
CA GLU A 339 -26.24 -26.19 -19.21
C GLU A 339 -26.06 -26.30 -20.72
N ARG A 340 -25.05 -25.63 -21.27
CA ARG A 340 -24.73 -25.69 -22.69
C ARG A 340 -24.24 -27.06 -23.16
N VAL A 341 -23.74 -27.89 -22.23
CA VAL A 341 -23.22 -29.24 -22.50
C VAL A 341 -24.22 -30.33 -22.08
N PHE A 342 -24.83 -30.18 -20.90
CA PHE A 342 -25.72 -31.20 -20.33
C PHE A 342 -27.22 -30.91 -20.54
N GLY A 343 -27.57 -29.74 -21.08
CA GLY A 343 -28.93 -29.29 -21.32
C GLY A 343 -29.45 -28.29 -20.29
N VAL A 344 -30.48 -27.52 -20.69
CA VAL A 344 -31.10 -26.47 -19.87
C VAL A 344 -31.67 -27.03 -18.55
N GLY A 345 -31.41 -26.34 -17.43
CA GLY A 345 -31.89 -26.72 -16.11
C GLY A 345 -31.11 -27.86 -15.44
N VAL A 346 -29.89 -28.14 -15.92
CA VAL A 346 -28.91 -28.99 -15.25
C VAL A 346 -28.00 -28.11 -14.40
N ASP A 347 -28.04 -28.34 -13.08
CA ASP A 347 -27.15 -27.68 -12.13
C ASP A 347 -25.90 -28.54 -11.90
N ALA A 348 -24.78 -27.89 -11.56
CA ALA A 348 -23.50 -28.54 -11.28
C ALA A 348 -23.62 -29.61 -10.17
N ALA A 349 -24.51 -29.40 -9.20
CA ALA A 349 -24.79 -30.39 -8.15
C ALA A 349 -25.31 -31.74 -8.68
N GLN A 350 -25.98 -31.75 -9.84
CA GLN A 350 -26.51 -32.97 -10.47
C GLN A 350 -25.46 -33.74 -11.27
N ILE A 351 -24.25 -33.19 -11.41
CA ILE A 351 -23.11 -33.74 -12.14
C ILE A 351 -21.82 -33.64 -11.32
N ALA A 352 -21.93 -33.53 -10.00
CA ALA A 352 -20.82 -33.24 -9.09
C ALA A 352 -19.94 -34.46 -8.75
N SER A 353 -20.15 -35.61 -9.40
CA SER A 353 -19.36 -36.82 -9.20
C SER A 353 -19.36 -37.72 -10.43
N VAL A 354 -18.34 -38.57 -10.54
CA VAL A 354 -18.19 -39.54 -11.64
C VAL A 354 -19.47 -40.34 -11.90
N PRO A 355 -20.14 -40.97 -10.90
CA PRO A 355 -21.37 -41.72 -11.15
C PRO A 355 -22.49 -40.86 -11.73
N LEU A 356 -22.67 -39.63 -11.23
CA LEU A 356 -23.71 -38.71 -11.68
C LEU A 356 -23.48 -38.25 -13.12
N VAL A 357 -22.22 -38.05 -13.51
CA VAL A 357 -21.87 -37.72 -14.90
C VAL A 357 -22.14 -38.91 -15.82
N LEU A 358 -21.73 -40.12 -15.42
CA LEU A 358 -21.94 -41.34 -16.22
C LEU A 358 -23.43 -41.63 -16.48
N GLU A 359 -24.34 -41.26 -15.56
CA GLU A 359 -25.79 -41.34 -15.79
C GLU A 359 -26.25 -40.51 -16.99
N ARG A 360 -25.57 -39.38 -17.27
CA ARG A 360 -25.85 -38.47 -18.39
C ARG A 360 -25.11 -38.83 -19.66
N VAL A 361 -24.17 -39.78 -19.62
CA VAL A 361 -23.45 -40.26 -20.81
C VAL A 361 -24.22 -41.40 -21.47
N GLN A 362 -24.17 -41.46 -22.80
CA GLN A 362 -24.80 -42.53 -23.58
C GLN A 362 -24.28 -43.91 -23.11
N PRO A 363 -25.14 -44.92 -22.93
CA PRO A 363 -24.72 -46.20 -22.33
C PRO A 363 -23.51 -46.88 -22.97
N GLY A 364 -23.31 -46.72 -24.29
CA GLY A 364 -22.16 -47.28 -25.00
C GLY A 364 -20.83 -46.56 -24.77
N ASP A 365 -20.86 -45.32 -24.28
CA ASP A 365 -19.67 -44.47 -24.10
C ASP A 365 -19.23 -44.38 -22.61
N ARG A 366 -20.01 -44.97 -21.68
CA ARG A 366 -19.78 -44.89 -20.22
C ARG A 366 -18.48 -45.57 -19.78
N ASP A 367 -18.27 -46.81 -20.20
CA ASP A 367 -17.08 -47.58 -19.82
C ASP A 367 -15.82 -46.91 -20.37
N ALA A 368 -15.89 -46.37 -21.59
CA ALA A 368 -14.79 -45.64 -22.22
C ALA A 368 -14.39 -44.37 -21.45
N LEU A 369 -15.35 -43.59 -20.96
CA LEU A 369 -15.07 -42.39 -20.15
C LEU A 369 -14.48 -42.75 -18.78
N ASN A 370 -15.02 -43.78 -18.13
CA ASN A 370 -14.51 -44.23 -16.84
C ASN A 370 -13.07 -44.76 -16.95
N ASP A 371 -12.78 -45.54 -17.99
CA ASP A 371 -11.42 -46.02 -18.29
C ASP A 371 -10.48 -44.87 -18.64
N TYR A 372 -10.96 -43.85 -19.37
CA TYR A 372 -10.20 -42.66 -19.70
C TYR A 372 -9.78 -41.90 -18.44
N TRP A 373 -10.71 -41.58 -17.53
CA TRP A 373 -10.36 -40.92 -16.27
C TRP A 373 -9.43 -41.76 -15.39
N ASN A 374 -9.63 -43.08 -15.30
CA ASN A 374 -8.73 -43.94 -14.53
C ASN A 374 -7.30 -43.96 -15.10
N ALA A 375 -7.16 -43.92 -16.43
CA ALA A 375 -5.85 -43.86 -17.09
C ALA A 375 -5.14 -42.51 -16.82
N GLU A 376 -5.87 -41.40 -16.89
CA GLU A 376 -5.35 -40.06 -16.55
C GLU A 376 -4.90 -39.98 -15.08
N ILE A 377 -5.66 -40.58 -14.15
CA ILE A 377 -5.27 -40.70 -12.72
C ILE A 377 -3.96 -41.50 -12.58
N ALA A 378 -3.79 -42.55 -13.38
CA ALA A 378 -2.56 -43.35 -13.41
C ALA A 378 -1.37 -42.64 -14.11
N GLY A 379 -1.58 -41.45 -14.67
CA GLY A 379 -0.57 -40.70 -15.40
C GLY A 379 -0.27 -41.25 -16.81
N GLU A 380 -1.20 -42.03 -17.38
CA GLU A 380 -1.10 -42.52 -18.75
C GLU A 380 -1.63 -41.46 -19.73
N ASP A 381 -0.76 -40.97 -20.62
CA ASP A 381 -1.13 -39.98 -21.64
C ASP A 381 -2.05 -40.62 -22.70
N ARG A 382 -3.26 -40.07 -22.88
CA ARG A 382 -4.29 -40.60 -23.79
C ARG A 382 -4.74 -39.53 -24.78
N ALA A 383 -5.01 -39.96 -26.01
CA ALA A 383 -5.63 -39.08 -27.01
C ALA A 383 -7.04 -38.66 -26.56
N SER A 384 -7.49 -37.50 -27.04
CA SER A 384 -8.81 -36.93 -26.74
C SER A 384 -9.95 -37.92 -26.98
N LEU A 385 -10.89 -38.01 -26.04
CA LEU A 385 -12.03 -38.93 -26.11
C LEU A 385 -13.28 -38.19 -26.61
N SER A 386 -13.90 -38.69 -27.68
CA SER A 386 -15.22 -38.19 -28.12
C SER A 386 -16.33 -39.03 -27.51
N LEU A 387 -17.32 -38.38 -26.90
CA LEU A 387 -18.40 -39.03 -26.17
C LEU A 387 -19.73 -38.29 -26.34
N ARG A 388 -20.84 -39.02 -26.19
CA ARG A 388 -22.19 -38.47 -26.38
C ARG A 388 -22.90 -38.29 -25.05
N ILE A 389 -23.33 -37.06 -24.80
CA ILE A 389 -24.14 -36.68 -23.64
C ILE A 389 -25.61 -36.76 -24.00
N VAL A 390 -26.39 -37.42 -23.15
CA VAL A 390 -27.84 -37.55 -23.27
C VAL A 390 -28.49 -36.33 -22.62
N GLN A 391 -29.19 -35.54 -23.42
CA GLN A 391 -29.96 -34.40 -22.97
C GLN A 391 -31.33 -34.83 -22.39
N ARG A 392 -31.97 -33.95 -21.63
CA ARG A 392 -33.27 -34.23 -20.98
C ARG A 392 -34.41 -34.53 -21.95
N ASP A 393 -34.34 -34.01 -23.18
CA ASP A 393 -35.32 -34.25 -24.23
C ASP A 393 -35.12 -35.57 -24.99
N GLY A 394 -34.08 -36.35 -24.62
CA GLY A 394 -33.69 -37.59 -25.28
C GLY A 394 -32.75 -37.39 -26.47
N GLY A 395 -32.39 -36.15 -26.81
CA GLY A 395 -31.35 -35.84 -27.78
C GLY A 395 -29.95 -36.22 -27.29
N THR A 396 -28.99 -36.32 -28.22
CA THR A 396 -27.58 -36.57 -27.90
C THR A 396 -26.71 -35.42 -28.41
N GLN A 397 -25.82 -34.92 -27.56
CA GLN A 397 -24.82 -33.91 -27.89
C GLN A 397 -23.43 -34.53 -27.84
N THR A 398 -22.67 -34.43 -28.93
CA THR A 398 -21.29 -34.93 -28.97
C THR A 398 -20.35 -33.89 -28.37
N ILE A 399 -19.49 -34.33 -27.47
CA ILE A 399 -18.40 -33.53 -26.92
C ILE A 399 -17.08 -34.28 -27.07
N THR A 400 -15.99 -33.53 -27.13
CA THR A 400 -14.64 -34.05 -27.08
C THR A 400 -14.02 -33.65 -25.75
N ASP A 401 -13.58 -34.65 -24.99
CA ASP A 401 -12.80 -34.49 -23.77
C ASP A 401 -11.31 -34.34 -24.12
N HIS A 402 -10.71 -33.29 -23.57
CA HIS A 402 -9.28 -33.05 -23.52
C HIS A 402 -8.83 -33.00 -22.05
N GLY A 403 -8.61 -34.16 -21.45
CA GLY A 403 -8.05 -34.33 -20.10
C GLY A 403 -6.53 -34.31 -20.09
N ALA A 404 -5.98 -33.92 -18.94
CA ALA A 404 -4.58 -34.11 -18.60
C ALA A 404 -4.43 -34.21 -17.06
N PRO A 405 -3.42 -34.94 -16.55
CA PRO A 405 -3.15 -34.93 -15.11
C PRO A 405 -2.57 -33.56 -14.73
N LEU A 406 -3.11 -32.96 -13.68
CA LEU A 406 -2.66 -31.67 -13.16
C LEU A 406 -2.16 -31.86 -11.74
N LEU A 407 -0.89 -31.54 -11.51
CA LEU A 407 -0.31 -31.52 -10.17
C LEU A 407 -0.84 -30.28 -9.45
N ASP A 408 -1.73 -30.47 -8.48
CA ASP A 408 -2.15 -29.37 -7.62
C ASP A 408 -0.93 -28.92 -6.78
N SER A 409 -0.54 -27.66 -6.93
CA SER A 409 0.58 -27.09 -6.19
C SER A 409 0.35 -26.97 -4.67
N ASN A 410 -0.90 -27.11 -4.20
CA ASN A 410 -1.26 -26.95 -2.78
C ASN A 410 -1.47 -28.25 -2.01
N VAL A 411 -1.63 -29.38 -2.70
CA VAL A 411 -1.89 -30.70 -2.10
C VAL A 411 -1.05 -31.69 -2.89
N ASP A 412 -0.29 -32.57 -2.25
CA ASP A 412 0.48 -33.67 -2.91
C ASP A 412 -0.44 -34.71 -3.61
N VAL A 413 -1.58 -34.28 -4.15
CA VAL A 413 -2.62 -35.06 -4.81
C VAL A 413 -2.64 -34.66 -6.28
N THR A 414 -2.42 -35.63 -7.16
CA THR A 414 -2.64 -35.49 -8.59
C THR A 414 -4.14 -35.38 -8.83
N VAL A 415 -4.65 -34.23 -9.24
CA VAL A 415 -6.03 -34.10 -9.70
C VAL A 415 -6.07 -34.33 -11.21
N VAL A 416 -7.18 -34.84 -11.72
CA VAL A 416 -7.39 -34.90 -13.19
C VAL A 416 -8.16 -33.67 -13.59
N ALA A 417 -7.58 -32.84 -14.44
CA ALA A 417 -8.25 -31.66 -14.96
C ALA A 417 -8.39 -31.76 -16.47
N GLY A 418 -9.51 -31.30 -17.00
CA GLY A 418 -9.75 -31.38 -18.43
C GLY A 418 -10.76 -30.37 -18.92
N VAL A 419 -10.90 -30.31 -20.23
CA VAL A 419 -11.87 -29.45 -20.90
C VAL A 419 -12.74 -30.29 -21.81
N TRP A 420 -14.05 -30.16 -21.66
CA TRP A 420 -15.02 -30.71 -22.60
C TRP A 420 -15.39 -29.65 -23.60
N GLN A 421 -15.17 -29.94 -24.88
CA GLN A 421 -15.51 -29.07 -25.99
C GLN A 421 -16.72 -29.61 -26.73
N ILE A 422 -17.70 -28.75 -26.99
CA ILE A 422 -18.86 -29.11 -27.81
C ILE A 422 -18.40 -29.21 -29.27
N GLU A 423 -18.65 -30.36 -29.91
CA GLU A 423 -18.44 -30.49 -31.35
C GLU A 423 -19.48 -29.65 -32.08
N ARG A 424 -19.03 -28.60 -32.79
CA ARG A 424 -19.90 -27.86 -33.69
C ARG A 424 -20.07 -28.68 -34.97
N VAL A 425 -21.28 -29.18 -35.20
CA VAL A 425 -21.67 -29.70 -36.51
C VAL A 425 -21.86 -28.50 -37.43
N TRP A 426 -20.89 -28.24 -38.32
CA TRP A 426 -21.16 -27.35 -39.44
C TRP A 426 -22.16 -28.06 -40.35
N PRO A 427 -23.34 -27.48 -40.65
CA PRO A 427 -24.15 -27.98 -41.75
C PRO A 427 -23.26 -27.91 -42.99
N ALA A 428 -23.01 -29.05 -43.62
CA ALA A 428 -22.34 -29.10 -44.89
C ALA A 428 -23.13 -28.21 -45.86
N ASP A 429 -22.43 -27.27 -46.52
CA ASP A 429 -23.01 -26.40 -47.53
C ASP A 429 -23.86 -27.24 -48.52
N GLU A 430 -25.18 -27.03 -48.50
CA GLU A 430 -26.12 -27.53 -49.51
C GLU A 430 -25.93 -26.82 -50.85
#